data_AF-A0A1G3C475-F1
#
_entry.id   AF-A0A1G3C475-F1
#
_cell.length_a   1.000
_cell.length_b   1.000
_cell.length_c   1.000
_cell.angle_alpha   90.00
_cell.angle_beta   90.00
_cell.angle_gamma   90.00
#
_symmetry.space_group_name_H-M   'P 1'
#
loop_
_entity.id
_entity.type
_entity.pdbx_description
1 polymer ?
#
loop_
_entity_poly.entity_id
_entity_poly.type
_entity_poly.pdbx_seq_one_letter_code
_entity_poly.pdbx_strand_id
1 'polypeptide(L)'
;MLRRFIFTFSIVASITIIFSVIVTQKREERRSLETRQKELARKVDYLRKKNEELKKENKALVNDPIQIEREARDNYGYTKEGEVTYKKYKFNISEPESDGAEKLTESSGLESFLFEGAFPWQVPLGLILIAALFLLLSYKYER
;
A
#
# COMPACT_ATOMS: atom_id res chain seq x y z
N MET A 1 -19.42 -28.66 -39.42
CA MET A 1 -18.00 -28.85 -39.05
C MET A 1 -17.26 -27.51 -38.92
N LEU A 2 -16.79 -26.87 -40.01
CA LEU A 2 -15.90 -25.69 -39.95
C LEU A 2 -16.49 -24.47 -39.21
N ARG A 3 -17.77 -24.13 -39.43
CA ARG A 3 -18.44 -23.03 -38.72
C ARG A 3 -18.52 -23.25 -37.21
N ARG A 4 -18.83 -24.47 -36.76
CA ARG A 4 -18.91 -24.80 -35.32
C ARG A 4 -17.52 -24.73 -34.67
N PHE A 5 -16.49 -25.20 -35.39
CA PHE A 5 -15.10 -25.13 -34.96
C PHE A 5 -14.58 -23.70 -34.80
N ILE A 6 -14.84 -22.83 -35.77
CA ILE A 6 -14.45 -21.42 -35.72
C ILE A 6 -15.14 -20.72 -34.55
N PHE A 7 -16.42 -21.03 -34.30
CA PHE A 7 -17.15 -20.49 -33.15
C PHE A 7 -16.55 -20.91 -31.81
N THR A 8 -16.28 -22.21 -31.60
CA THR A 8 -15.68 -22.68 -30.35
C THR A 8 -14.27 -22.14 -30.15
N PHE A 9 -13.48 -22.07 -31.22
CA PHE A 9 -12.13 -21.51 -31.17
C PHE A 9 -12.16 -20.01 -30.85
N SER A 10 -13.08 -19.26 -31.46
CA SER A 10 -13.28 -17.84 -31.18
C SER A 10 -13.68 -17.60 -29.72
N ILE A 11 -14.57 -18.42 -29.16
CA ILE A 11 -15.00 -18.30 -27.76
C ILE A 11 -13.81 -18.52 -26.81
N VAL A 12 -13.03 -19.58 -27.04
CA VAL A 12 -11.86 -19.89 -26.19
C VAL A 12 -10.80 -18.80 -26.29
N ALA A 13 -10.50 -18.32 -27.49
CA ALA A 13 -9.56 -17.22 -27.71
C ALA A 13 -10.02 -15.91 -27.06
N SER A 14 -11.31 -15.59 -27.12
CA SER A 14 -11.85 -14.41 -26.44
C SER A 14 -11.73 -14.51 -24.92
N ILE A 15 -12.04 -15.68 -24.34
CA ILE A 15 -11.92 -15.90 -22.89
C ILE A 15 -10.47 -15.76 -22.42
N THR A 16 -9.49 -16.32 -23.16
CA THR A 16 -8.08 -16.23 -22.78
C THR A 16 -7.55 -14.80 -22.86
N ILE A 17 -7.94 -14.02 -23.89
CA ILE A 17 -7.55 -12.61 -24.01
C ILE A 17 -8.12 -11.79 -22.86
N ILE A 18 -9.41 -11.94 -22.55
CA ILE A 18 -10.06 -11.21 -21.45
C ILE A 18 -9.40 -11.55 -20.12
N PHE A 19 -9.14 -12.83 -19.86
CA PHE A 19 -8.47 -13.28 -18.65
C PHE A 19 -7.07 -12.65 -18.51
N SER A 20 -6.29 -12.63 -19.60
CA SER A 20 -4.94 -12.03 -19.61
C SER A 20 -4.96 -10.54 -19.25
N VAL A 21 -5.90 -9.78 -19.81
CA VAL A 21 -6.03 -8.34 -19.54
C VAL A 21 -6.39 -8.08 -18.08
N ILE A 22 -7.36 -8.81 -17.52
CA ILE A 22 -7.81 -8.63 -16.13
C ILE A 22 -6.66 -8.92 -15.15
N VAL A 23 -5.91 -10.01 -15.36
CA VAL A 23 -4.79 -10.38 -14.50
C VAL A 23 -3.67 -9.34 -14.55
N THR A 24 -3.41 -8.79 -15.74
CA THR A 24 -2.36 -7.77 -15.92
C THR A 24 -2.71 -6.47 -15.19
N GLN A 25 -3.93 -5.97 -15.33
CA GLN A 25 -4.38 -4.75 -14.63
C GLN A 25 -4.32 -4.89 -13.11
N LYS A 26 -4.80 -6.03 -12.57
CA LYS A 26 -4.76 -6.28 -11.11
C LYS A 26 -3.34 -6.30 -10.54
N ARG A 27 -2.37 -6.80 -11.31
CA ARG A 27 -0.95 -6.82 -10.91
C ARG A 27 -0.35 -5.42 -10.89
N GLU A 28 -0.71 -4.55 -11.82
CA GLU A 28 -0.24 -3.15 -11.83
C GLU A 28 -0.79 -2.34 -10.66
N GLU A 29 -2.10 -2.46 -10.39
CA GLU A 29 -2.74 -1.83 -9.23
C GLU A 29 -2.02 -2.22 -7.94
N ARG A 30 -1.78 -3.51 -7.73
CA ARG A 30 -1.13 -4.00 -6.50
C ARG A 30 0.31 -3.52 -6.36
N ARG A 31 1.10 -3.51 -7.46
CA ARG A 31 2.46 -2.93 -7.42
C ARG A 31 2.44 -1.45 -7.02
N SER A 32 1.48 -0.69 -7.53
CA SER A 32 1.35 0.73 -7.17
C SER A 32 0.96 0.93 -5.70
N LEU A 33 0.16 0.02 -5.14
CA LEU A 33 -0.20 0.05 -3.73
C LEU A 33 0.97 -0.36 -2.83
N GLU A 34 1.74 -1.39 -3.21
CA GLU A 34 2.93 -1.82 -2.48
C GLU A 34 4.02 -0.74 -2.47
N THR A 35 4.23 -0.03 -3.58
CA THR A 35 5.18 1.09 -3.61
C THR A 35 4.73 2.25 -2.72
N ARG A 36 3.43 2.59 -2.76
CA ARG A 36 2.85 3.61 -1.88
C ARG A 36 2.96 3.23 -0.40
N GLN A 37 2.69 1.97 -0.06
CA GLN A 37 2.87 1.47 1.31
C GLN A 37 4.32 1.59 1.76
N LYS A 38 5.29 1.17 0.94
CA LYS A 38 6.71 1.31 1.26
C LYS A 38 7.14 2.77 1.42
N GLU A 39 6.65 3.65 0.57
CA GLU A 39 6.93 5.09 0.67
C GLU A 39 6.34 5.69 1.95
N LEU A 40 5.09 5.33 2.28
CA LEU A 40 4.41 5.81 3.48
C LEU A 40 5.09 5.30 4.75
N ALA A 41 5.48 4.02 4.78
CA ALA A 41 6.25 3.45 5.89
C ALA A 41 7.56 4.20 6.13
N ARG A 42 8.31 4.52 5.05
CA ARG A 42 9.53 5.33 5.14
C ARG A 42 9.26 6.74 5.65
N LYS A 43 8.16 7.38 5.23
CA LYS A 43 7.77 8.71 5.72
C LYS A 43 7.42 8.68 7.20
N VAL A 44 6.68 7.68 7.65
CA VAL A 44 6.34 7.50 9.08
C VAL A 44 7.61 7.32 9.90
N ASP A 45 8.54 6.46 9.47
CA ASP A 45 9.81 6.26 10.18
C ASP A 45 10.67 7.52 10.23
N TYR A 46 10.74 8.27 9.13
CA TYR A 46 11.45 9.54 9.08
C TYR A 46 10.84 10.56 10.04
N LEU A 47 9.52 10.75 10.00
CA LEU A 47 8.81 11.69 10.87
C LEU A 47 8.92 11.30 12.34
N ARG A 48 8.86 10.00 12.66
CA ARG A 48 9.06 9.49 14.02
C ARG A 48 10.44 9.87 14.56
N LYS A 49 11.50 9.61 13.78
CA LYS A 49 12.88 10.02 14.16
C LYS A 49 13.00 11.52 14.33
N LYS A 50 12.42 12.31 13.43
CA LYS A 50 12.47 13.78 13.52
C LYS A 50 11.71 14.28 14.75
N ASN A 51 10.58 13.67 15.09
CA ASN A 51 9.83 14.02 16.29
C ASN A 51 10.63 13.70 17.56
N GLU A 52 11.29 12.54 17.63
CA GLU A 52 12.18 12.21 18.76
C GLU A 52 13.35 13.18 18.91
N GLU A 53 13.97 13.60 17.80
CA GLU A 53 15.03 14.61 17.79
C GLU A 53 14.52 15.95 18.31
N LEU A 54 13.39 16.44 17.78
CA LEU A 54 12.77 17.69 18.22
C LEU A 54 12.32 17.63 19.70
N LYS A 55 11.84 16.48 20.18
CA LYS A 55 11.53 16.30 21.60
C LYS A 55 12.77 16.43 22.49
N LYS A 56 13.93 15.92 22.04
CA LYS A 56 15.20 16.08 22.76
C LYS A 56 15.66 17.53 22.76
N GLU A 57 15.61 18.21 21.62
CA GLU A 57 15.94 19.63 21.52
C GLU A 57 15.02 20.49 22.39
N ASN A 58 13.71 20.24 22.35
CA ASN A 58 12.74 20.94 23.17
C ASN A 58 13.01 20.73 24.67
N LYS A 59 13.30 19.48 25.09
CA LYS A 59 13.68 19.19 26.48
C LYS A 59 14.97 19.92 26.87
N ALA A 60 15.96 20.01 25.99
CA ALA A 60 17.18 20.76 26.28
C ALA A 60 16.89 22.27 26.45
N LEU A 61 16.04 22.84 25.61
CA LEU A 61 15.63 24.25 25.66
C LEU A 61 14.80 24.59 26.92
N VAL A 62 13.85 23.73 27.30
CA VAL A 62 13.02 23.93 28.50
C VAL A 62 13.85 23.87 29.79
N ASN A 63 14.94 23.10 29.81
CA ASN A 63 15.81 22.99 30.97
C ASN A 63 16.91 24.07 31.02
N ASP A 64 16.94 25.00 30.07
CA ASP A 64 17.89 26.12 30.09
C ASP A 64 17.50 27.11 31.21
N PRO A 65 18.38 27.41 32.18
CA PRO A 65 18.09 28.34 33.27
C PRO A 65 17.59 29.72 32.80
N ILE A 66 18.06 30.20 31.64
CA ILE A 66 17.62 31.49 31.08
C ILE A 66 16.16 31.40 30.59
N GLN A 67 15.76 30.29 29.99
CA GLN A 67 14.37 30.07 29.58
C GLN A 67 13.44 29.87 30.77
N ILE A 68 13.87 29.12 31.79
CA ILE A 68 13.08 28.90 33.01
C ILE A 68 12.80 30.22 33.70
N GLU A 69 13.82 31.09 33.83
CA GLU A 69 13.65 32.42 34.42
C GLU A 69 12.69 33.28 33.60
N ARG A 70 12.81 33.25 32.28
CA ARG A 70 11.92 33.97 31.36
C ARG A 70 10.48 33.48 31.45
N GLU A 71 10.26 32.17 31.47
CA GLU A 71 8.93 31.55 31.55
C GLU A 71 8.31 31.75 32.93
N ALA A 72 9.10 31.75 34.00
CA ALA A 72 8.66 32.16 35.33
C ALA A 72 8.24 33.64 35.33
N ARG A 73 9.07 34.54 34.79
CA ARG A 73 8.76 35.97 34.68
C ARG A 73 7.47 36.24 33.90
N ASP A 74 7.30 35.59 32.74
CA ASP A 74 6.06 35.69 31.96
C ASP A 74 4.82 35.16 32.73
N ASN A 75 4.94 34.03 33.43
CA ASN A 75 3.83 33.47 34.23
C ASN A 75 3.43 34.36 35.42
N TYR A 76 4.39 35.07 36.03
CA TYR A 76 4.14 36.01 37.13
C TYR A 76 3.88 37.45 36.65
N GLY A 77 3.88 37.71 35.33
CA GLY A 77 3.60 39.03 34.76
C GLY A 77 4.74 40.05 34.91
N TYR A 78 5.97 39.59 35.14
CA TYR A 78 7.15 40.44 35.22
C TYR A 78 7.84 40.54 33.85
N THR A 79 8.01 41.75 33.32
CA THR A 79 8.68 41.99 32.03
C THR A 79 9.86 42.94 32.23
N LYS A 80 11.02 42.65 31.63
CA LYS A 80 12.18 43.55 31.68
C LYS A 80 11.97 44.72 30.71
N GLU A 81 12.52 45.89 31.02
CA GLU A 81 12.50 47.02 30.09
C GLU A 81 13.15 46.63 28.75
N GLY A 82 12.40 46.81 27.66
CA GLY A 82 12.82 46.47 26.29
C GLY A 82 12.47 45.05 25.81
N GLU A 83 11.81 44.23 26.63
CA GLU A 83 11.44 42.85 26.26
C GLU A 83 10.02 42.78 25.64
N VAL A 84 9.87 42.15 24.47
CA VAL A 84 8.58 42.01 23.76
C VAL A 84 8.02 40.61 23.99
N THR A 85 6.88 40.52 24.69
CA THR A 85 6.18 39.25 24.95
C THR A 85 5.32 38.85 23.74
N TYR A 86 5.57 37.67 23.18
CA TYR A 86 4.75 37.10 22.11
C TYR A 86 3.72 36.11 22.69
N LYS A 87 2.49 36.11 22.16
CA LYS A 87 1.49 35.09 22.53
C LYS A 87 1.97 33.70 22.08
N LYS A 88 2.34 32.84 23.04
CA LYS A 88 2.74 31.45 22.77
C LYS A 88 1.55 30.66 22.21
N TYR A 89 1.79 29.93 21.12
CA TYR A 89 0.86 28.91 20.61
C TYR A 89 1.15 27.58 21.30
N LYS A 90 0.15 26.97 21.91
CA LYS A 90 0.28 25.68 22.60
C LYS A 90 0.02 24.56 21.58
N PHE A 91 1.08 23.93 21.10
CA PHE A 91 0.95 22.77 20.22
C PHE A 91 0.71 21.52 21.07
N ASN A 92 -0.46 20.91 20.92
CA ASN A 92 -0.73 19.58 21.47
C ASN A 92 -0.20 18.55 20.47
N ILE A 93 0.94 17.94 20.78
CA ILE A 93 1.51 16.86 19.97
C ILE A 93 0.85 15.56 20.43
N SER A 94 -0.20 15.14 19.73
CA SER A 94 -0.75 13.79 19.88
C SER A 94 0.26 12.82 19.28
N GLU A 95 0.72 11.84 20.06
CA GLU A 95 1.39 10.69 19.47
C GLU A 95 0.39 9.97 18.56
N PRO A 96 0.80 9.56 17.35
CA PRO A 96 -0.08 8.75 16.52
C PRO A 96 -0.43 7.50 17.31
N GLU A 97 -1.73 7.25 17.45
CA GLU A 97 -2.27 6.04 18.06
C GLU A 97 -1.57 4.87 17.39
N SER A 98 -0.89 4.03 18.19
CA SER A 98 -0.27 2.81 17.70
C SER A 98 -1.38 1.81 17.44
N ASP A 99 -2.28 2.13 16.52
CA ASP A 99 -3.25 1.20 16.01
C ASP A 99 -2.45 0.05 15.45
N GLY A 100 -2.64 -1.11 16.09
CA GLY A 100 -1.98 -2.34 15.77
C GLY A 100 -1.99 -2.47 14.26
N ALA A 101 -0.81 -2.59 13.67
CA ALA A 101 -0.67 -2.93 12.28
C ALA A 101 -1.34 -4.29 12.10
N GLU A 102 -2.66 -4.26 11.87
CA GLU A 102 -3.44 -5.41 11.51
C GLU A 102 -2.83 -5.89 10.21
N LYS A 103 -2.10 -6.97 10.35
CA LYS A 103 -1.50 -7.74 9.29
C LYS A 103 -2.63 -8.44 8.54
N LEU A 104 -3.45 -7.65 7.85
CA LEU A 104 -4.43 -8.10 6.87
C LEU A 104 -3.62 -8.40 5.59
N THR A 105 -3.59 -9.60 5.03
CA THR A 105 -4.44 -10.78 5.16
C THR A 105 -3.58 -11.96 4.70
N GLU A 106 -3.76 -13.16 5.27
CA GLU A 106 -3.29 -14.39 4.63
C GLU A 106 -3.91 -14.46 3.23
N SER A 107 -3.14 -14.12 2.19
CA SER A 107 -3.60 -14.33 0.83
C SER A 107 -3.80 -15.83 0.67
N SER A 108 -5.01 -16.25 0.30
CA SER A 108 -5.26 -17.64 -0.05
C SER A 108 -4.23 -18.08 -1.11
N GLY A 109 -3.70 -19.31 -1.02
CA GLY A 109 -2.59 -19.76 -1.88
C GLY A 109 -2.87 -19.69 -3.39
N LEU A 110 -4.14 -19.58 -3.79
CA LEU A 110 -4.55 -19.35 -5.17
C LEU A 110 -4.38 -17.90 -5.62
N GLU A 111 -4.64 -16.93 -4.74
CA GLU A 111 -4.46 -15.51 -5.04
C GLU A 111 -2.98 -15.17 -5.20
N SER A 112 -2.13 -15.67 -4.31
CA SER A 112 -0.68 -15.54 -4.46
C SER A 112 -0.20 -16.21 -5.74
N PHE A 113 -0.67 -17.42 -6.06
CA PHE A 113 -0.29 -18.09 -7.30
C PHE A 113 -0.70 -17.34 -8.57
N LEU A 114 -1.92 -16.79 -8.62
CA LEU A 114 -2.43 -16.10 -9.80
C LEU A 114 -1.83 -14.70 -9.96
N PHE A 115 -1.51 -14.03 -8.86
CA PHE A 115 -1.17 -12.60 -8.88
C PHE A 115 0.25 -12.27 -8.39
N GLU A 116 0.96 -13.19 -7.74
CA GLU A 116 2.36 -13.02 -7.29
C GLU A 116 3.33 -13.83 -8.18
N GLY A 117 4.51 -13.27 -8.48
CA GLY A 117 5.54 -13.94 -9.28
C GLY A 117 5.39 -13.82 -10.81
N ALA A 118 6.02 -14.72 -11.58
CA ALA A 118 5.93 -14.75 -13.04
C ALA A 118 4.49 -15.02 -13.52
N PHE A 119 4.12 -14.57 -14.73
CA PHE A 119 2.77 -14.81 -15.26
C PHE A 119 2.50 -16.33 -15.34
N PRO A 120 1.41 -16.85 -14.75
CA PRO A 120 1.14 -18.27 -14.69
C PRO A 120 0.62 -18.77 -16.04
N TRP A 121 1.52 -18.89 -17.02
CA TRP A 121 1.24 -19.42 -18.37
C TRP A 121 0.53 -20.78 -18.36
N GLN A 122 0.63 -21.51 -17.25
CA GLN A 122 -0.08 -22.77 -16.99
C GLN A 122 -1.61 -22.62 -17.09
N VAL A 123 -2.17 -21.47 -16.72
CA VAL A 123 -3.63 -21.23 -16.75
C VAL A 123 -4.16 -21.14 -18.20
N PRO A 124 -3.64 -20.27 -19.09
CA PRO A 124 -4.08 -20.26 -20.48
C PRO A 124 -3.72 -21.54 -21.22
N LEU A 125 -2.57 -22.17 -20.93
CA LEU A 125 -2.21 -23.48 -21.49
C LEU A 125 -3.23 -24.57 -21.11
N GLY A 126 -3.68 -24.60 -19.86
CA GLY A 126 -4.70 -25.53 -19.38
C GLY A 126 -6.04 -25.32 -20.09
N LEU A 127 -6.48 -24.08 -20.28
CA LEU A 127 -7.70 -23.76 -21.03
C LEU A 127 -7.62 -24.23 -22.48
N ILE A 128 -6.49 -24.02 -23.14
CA ILE A 128 -6.24 -24.48 -24.52
C ILE A 128 -6.27 -26.01 -24.59
N LEU A 129 -5.65 -26.70 -23.63
CA LEU A 129 -5.62 -28.16 -23.57
C LEU A 129 -7.03 -28.75 -23.39
N ILE A 130 -7.84 -28.18 -22.48
CA ILE A 130 -9.22 -28.60 -22.23
C ILE A 130 -10.07 -28.38 -23.49
N ALA A 131 -9.91 -27.23 -24.16
CA ALA A 131 -10.59 -26.95 -25.42
C ALA A 131 -10.21 -27.93 -26.54
N ALA A 132 -8.92 -28.29 -26.64
CA ALA A 132 -8.44 -29.27 -27.60
C ALA A 132 -9.01 -30.66 -27.33
N LEU A 133 -9.05 -31.10 -26.06
CA LEU A 133 -9.67 -32.36 -25.64
C LEU A 133 -11.16 -32.40 -25.94
N PHE A 134 -11.88 -31.30 -25.67
CA PHE A 134 -13.30 -31.18 -25.95
C PHE A 134 -13.60 -31.28 -27.46
N LEU A 135 -12.76 -30.66 -28.29
CA LEU A 135 -12.84 -30.76 -29.75
C LEU A 135 -12.57 -32.18 -30.24
N LEU A 136 -11.59 -32.87 -29.66
CA LEU A 136 -11.23 -34.25 -30.01
C LEU A 136 -12.35 -35.23 -29.66
N LEU A 137 -12.97 -35.05 -28.49
CA LEU A 137 -14.15 -35.81 -28.05
C LEU A 137 -15.37 -35.56 -28.93
N SER A 138 -15.64 -34.28 -29.25
CA SER A 138 -16.75 -33.90 -30.13
C SER A 138 -16.58 -34.50 -31.53
N TYR A 139 -15.36 -34.48 -32.06
CA TYR A 139 -15.04 -35.07 -33.37
C TYR A 139 -15.22 -36.60 -33.40
N LYS A 140 -14.89 -37.29 -32.30
CA LYS A 140 -15.02 -38.75 -32.20
C LYS A 140 -16.49 -39.20 -32.09
N TYR A 141 -17.36 -38.38 -31.51
CA TYR A 141 -18.79 -38.68 -31.33
C TYR A 141 -19.66 -38.35 -32.56
N GLU A 142 -19.14 -37.59 -33.53
CA GLU A 142 -19.85 -37.22 -34.76
C GLU A 142 -19.58 -38.22 -35.92
N ARG A 143 -18.93 -39.36 -35.62
CA ARG A 143 -18.64 -40.48 -36.55
C ARG A 143 -19.27 -41.77 -36.05
#